data_AF-A0AAP5I6I4-F1
#
_entry.id   AF-A0AAP5I6I4-F1
#
_cell.length_a   1.000
_cell.length_b   1.000
_cell.length_c   1.000
_cell.angle_alpha   90.00
_cell.angle_beta   90.00
_cell.angle_gamma   90.00
#
_symmetry.space_group_name_H-M   'P 1'
#
loop_
_entity.id
_entity.type
_entity.pdbx_description
1 polymer ?
#
loop_
_entity_poly.entity_id
_entity_poly.type
_entity_poly.pdbx_seq_one_letter_code
_entity_poly.pdbx_strand_id
1 'polypeptide(L)'
;MQIQTLAQYLPPFLTGLNAWVLLGVRLVWGTVLVVYSFPMIKNPLHWMDINEKPSGFPGFLQALGAIAVFGGGIGLMFGLLTPLAALGLAFAMIIALSLHLAHGIPFVKSAPDAPGESYDTSLLYFMLALLFVCLGPGALSLDFLIFGRL
;
A
#
# COMPACT_ATOMS: atom_id res chain seq x y z
N MET A 1 19.77 -1.28 24.33
CA MET A 1 19.62 0.19 24.47
C MET A 1 19.11 0.86 23.19
N GLN A 2 19.64 0.55 21.98
CA GLN A 2 19.21 1.17 20.70
C GLN A 2 17.76 0.84 20.23
N ILE A 3 17.25 -0.36 20.50
CA ILE A 3 15.93 -0.79 19.99
C ILE A 3 14.78 -0.06 20.69
N GLN A 4 14.89 0.16 22.01
CA GLN A 4 13.90 0.91 22.78
C GLN A 4 13.83 2.38 22.36
N THR A 5 14.95 2.96 21.91
CA THR A 5 15.01 4.32 21.36
C THR A 5 14.38 4.42 19.97
N LEU A 6 14.28 3.33 19.22
CA LEU A 6 13.56 3.30 17.94
C LEU A 6 12.06 3.06 18.15
N ALA A 7 11.70 2.25 19.15
CA ALA A 7 10.31 1.93 19.47
C ALA A 7 9.48 3.17 19.85
N GLN A 8 10.10 4.21 20.43
CA GLN A 8 9.41 5.47 20.74
C GLN A 8 8.86 6.21 19.51
N TYR A 9 9.42 5.93 18.32
CA TYR A 9 8.96 6.54 17.07
C TYR A 9 7.93 5.67 16.34
N LEU A 10 7.64 4.47 16.84
CA LEU A 10 6.60 3.62 16.30
C LEU A 10 5.23 4.03 16.84
N PRO A 11 4.18 3.95 16.02
CA PRO A 11 2.82 4.24 16.47
C PRO A 11 2.38 3.29 17.59
N PRO A 12 1.57 3.76 18.55
CA PRO A 12 1.10 2.93 19.65
C PRO A 12 0.17 1.82 19.14
N PHE A 13 0.19 0.67 19.82
CA PHE A 13 -0.74 -0.41 19.52
C PHE A 13 -2.14 -0.11 20.02
N LEU A 14 -3.01 0.38 19.14
CA LEU A 14 -4.42 0.59 19.46
C LEU A 14 -5.11 -0.73 19.82
N THR A 15 -5.90 -0.73 20.90
CA THR A 15 -6.59 -1.90 21.47
C THR A 15 -8.12 -1.77 21.34
N GLY A 16 -8.87 -2.77 21.82
CA GLY A 16 -10.34 -2.75 21.82
C GLY A 16 -10.94 -2.74 20.41
N LEU A 17 -12.02 -1.97 20.22
CA LEU A 17 -12.70 -1.86 18.92
C LEU A 17 -11.78 -1.34 17.81
N ASN A 18 -10.87 -0.42 18.13
CA ASN A 18 -9.92 0.13 17.17
C ASN A 18 -9.03 -0.96 16.56
N ALA A 19 -8.60 -1.93 17.37
CA ALA A 19 -7.78 -3.05 16.89
C ALA A 19 -8.55 -3.94 15.89
N TRP A 20 -9.85 -4.16 16.14
CA TRP A 20 -10.72 -4.91 15.23
C TRP A 20 -10.97 -4.17 13.92
N VAL A 21 -11.22 -2.86 13.97
CA VAL A 21 -11.39 -2.04 12.77
C VAL A 21 -10.11 -2.06 11.93
N LEU A 22 -8.94 -1.83 12.55
CA LEU A 22 -7.66 -1.88 11.86
C LEU A 22 -7.40 -3.26 11.25
N LEU A 23 -7.70 -4.35 11.97
CA LEU A 23 -7.59 -5.70 11.42
C LEU A 23 -8.51 -5.89 10.21
N GLY A 24 -9.77 -5.46 10.30
CA GLY A 24 -10.72 -5.55 9.19
C GLY A 24 -10.24 -4.82 7.94
N VAL A 25 -9.76 -3.58 8.10
CA VAL A 25 -9.19 -2.80 6.99
C VAL A 25 -7.94 -3.49 6.42
N ARG A 26 -7.04 -4.00 7.27
CA ARG A 26 -5.83 -4.71 6.84
C ARG A 26 -6.16 -5.95 6.01
N LEU A 27 -7.11 -6.76 6.46
CA LEU A 27 -7.49 -7.98 5.75
C LEU A 27 -8.12 -7.67 4.39
N VAL A 28 -9.06 -6.72 4.34
CA VAL A 28 -9.74 -6.36 3.09
C VAL A 28 -8.77 -5.71 2.12
N TRP A 29 -8.10 -4.64 2.54
CA TRP A 29 -7.22 -3.88 1.65
C TRP A 29 -5.97 -4.67 1.28
N GLY A 30 -5.35 -5.38 2.23
CA GLY A 30 -4.22 -6.27 1.96
C GLY A 30 -4.57 -7.35 0.94
N THR A 31 -5.77 -7.95 1.03
CA THR A 31 -6.23 -8.93 0.03
C THR A 31 -6.38 -8.30 -1.35
N VAL A 32 -7.01 -7.13 -1.42
CA VAL A 32 -7.17 -6.41 -2.69
C VAL A 32 -5.82 -6.12 -3.33
N LEU A 33 -4.85 -5.62 -2.56
CA LEU A 33 -3.49 -5.34 -3.06
C LEU A 33 -2.79 -6.60 -3.57
N VAL A 34 -2.84 -7.69 -2.81
CA VAL A 34 -2.19 -8.97 -3.20
C VAL A 34 -2.81 -9.54 -4.48
N VAL A 35 -4.13 -9.56 -4.59
CA VAL A 35 -4.82 -10.08 -5.78
C VAL A 35 -4.57 -9.17 -6.98
N TYR A 36 -4.70 -7.85 -6.80
CA TYR A 36 -4.51 -6.85 -7.85
C TYR A 36 -3.09 -6.86 -8.42
N SER A 37 -2.08 -7.02 -7.56
CA SER A 37 -0.66 -6.98 -7.97
C SER A 37 -0.07 -8.35 -8.32
N PHE A 38 -0.83 -9.44 -8.19
CA PHE A 38 -0.36 -10.77 -8.56
C PHE A 38 0.11 -10.89 -10.04
N PRO A 39 -0.54 -10.23 -11.03
CA PRO A 39 0.01 -10.19 -12.38
C PRO A 39 1.31 -9.37 -12.46
N MET A 40 1.45 -8.31 -11.66
CA MET A 40 2.62 -7.44 -11.66
C MET A 40 3.87 -8.20 -11.20
N ILE A 41 3.76 -9.00 -10.14
CA ILE A 41 4.90 -9.74 -9.59
C ILE A 41 5.37 -10.89 -10.50
N LYS A 42 4.50 -11.37 -11.40
CA LYS A 42 4.87 -12.38 -12.42
C LYS A 42 5.75 -11.81 -13.53
N ASN A 43 5.65 -10.50 -13.80
CA ASN A 43 6.46 -9.83 -14.80
C ASN A 43 6.92 -8.44 -14.30
N PRO A 44 7.75 -8.39 -13.25
CA PRO A 44 7.96 -7.17 -12.46
C PRO A 44 8.66 -6.04 -13.24
N LEU A 45 9.42 -6.34 -14.27
CA LEU A 45 10.14 -5.32 -15.06
C LEU A 45 9.32 -4.74 -16.22
N HIS A 46 8.22 -5.39 -16.58
CA HIS A 46 7.49 -5.13 -17.84
C HIS A 46 5.96 -5.15 -17.66
N TRP A 47 5.45 -5.12 -16.43
CA TRP A 47 4.01 -5.23 -16.18
C TRP A 47 3.21 -4.02 -16.71
N MET A 48 3.89 -2.90 -17.00
CA MET A 48 3.27 -1.71 -17.59
C MET A 48 3.30 -1.70 -19.13
N ASP A 49 3.93 -2.69 -19.78
CA ASP A 49 4.06 -2.70 -21.24
C ASP A 49 2.70 -2.99 -21.90
N ILE A 50 2.34 -2.18 -22.91
CA ILE A 50 1.03 -2.26 -23.57
C ILE A 50 1.24 -2.83 -24.97
N ASN A 51 0.65 -3.98 -25.27
CA ASN A 51 0.78 -4.66 -26.58
C ASN A 51 2.24 -4.83 -27.01
N GLU A 52 3.09 -5.34 -26.10
CA GLU A 52 4.54 -5.54 -26.29
C GLU A 52 5.35 -4.26 -26.53
N LYS A 53 4.72 -3.08 -26.45
CA LYS A 53 5.42 -1.79 -26.52
C LYS A 53 5.89 -1.38 -25.12
N PRO A 54 7.17 -1.03 -24.96
CA PRO A 54 7.68 -0.52 -23.69
C PRO A 54 6.88 0.69 -23.24
N SER A 55 6.47 0.70 -21.97
CA SER A 55 5.74 1.83 -21.37
C SER A 55 6.54 3.13 -21.32
N GLY A 56 7.85 3.07 -21.54
CA GLY A 56 8.78 4.17 -21.31
C GLY A 56 9.08 4.41 -19.82
N PHE A 57 8.42 3.69 -18.91
CA PHE A 57 8.66 3.77 -17.48
C PHE A 57 9.82 2.86 -17.07
N PRO A 58 10.80 3.34 -16.28
CA PRO A 58 11.98 2.54 -15.94
C PRO A 58 11.63 1.19 -15.29
N GLY A 59 12.07 0.08 -15.90
CA GLY A 59 11.71 -1.28 -15.46
C GLY A 59 12.09 -1.56 -14.00
N PHE A 60 13.20 -1.00 -13.51
CA PHE A 60 13.57 -1.12 -12.10
C PHE A 60 12.52 -0.49 -11.16
N LEU A 61 11.96 0.67 -11.52
CA LEU A 61 10.88 1.29 -10.75
C LEU A 61 9.58 0.49 -10.86
N GLN A 62 9.30 -0.12 -12.02
CA GLN A 62 8.20 -1.07 -12.17
C GLN A 62 8.32 -2.24 -11.18
N ALA A 63 9.52 -2.82 -11.05
CA ALA A 63 9.78 -3.94 -10.15
C ALA A 63 9.68 -3.54 -8.69
N LEU A 64 10.22 -2.37 -8.31
CA LEU A 64 10.03 -1.82 -6.96
C LEU A 64 8.55 -1.60 -6.66
N GLY A 65 7.78 -1.06 -7.61
CA GLY A 65 6.33 -0.91 -7.48
C GLY A 65 5.62 -2.25 -7.27
N ALA A 66 5.93 -3.26 -8.09
CA ALA A 66 5.35 -4.59 -7.95
C ALA A 66 5.65 -5.22 -6.59
N ILE A 67 6.90 -5.12 -6.11
CA ILE A 67 7.31 -5.63 -4.80
C ILE A 67 6.64 -4.84 -3.67
N ALA A 68 6.58 -3.51 -3.77
CA ALA A 68 5.94 -2.67 -2.76
C ALA A 68 4.44 -2.92 -2.65
N VAL A 69 3.73 -3.07 -3.77
CA VAL A 69 2.28 -3.32 -3.77
C VAL A 69 1.97 -4.74 -3.30
N PHE A 70 2.66 -5.74 -3.87
CA PHE A 70 2.42 -7.14 -3.52
C PHE A 70 2.91 -7.49 -2.11
N GLY A 71 4.18 -7.19 -1.83
CA GLY A 71 4.81 -7.44 -0.53
C GLY A 71 4.23 -6.56 0.56
N GLY A 72 3.95 -5.28 0.27
CA GLY A 72 3.26 -4.38 1.19
C GLY A 72 1.83 -4.85 1.49
N GLY A 73 1.12 -5.40 0.50
CA GLY A 73 -0.19 -6.03 0.70
C GLY A 73 -0.14 -7.22 1.66
N ILE A 74 0.87 -8.11 1.53
CA ILE A 74 1.09 -9.23 2.45
C ILE A 74 1.44 -8.73 3.85
N GLY A 75 2.40 -7.80 3.96
CA GLY A 75 2.82 -7.22 5.23
C GLY A 75 1.65 -6.56 5.95
N LEU A 76 0.83 -5.80 5.22
CA LEU A 76 -0.37 -5.18 5.76
C LEU A 76 -1.40 -6.23 6.20
N MET A 77 -1.70 -7.24 5.38
CA MET A 77 -2.68 -8.28 5.68
C MET A 77 -2.41 -8.96 7.02
N PHE A 78 -1.18 -9.38 7.25
CA PHE A 78 -0.79 -10.04 8.51
C PHE A 78 -0.42 -9.05 9.62
N GLY A 79 -0.24 -7.77 9.30
CA GLY A 79 0.20 -6.75 10.23
C GLY A 79 1.66 -6.97 10.65
N LEU A 80 2.54 -7.22 9.68
CA LEU A 80 3.97 -7.43 9.82
C LEU A 80 4.73 -6.28 9.18
N LEU A 81 5.58 -5.61 9.96
CA LEU A 81 6.29 -4.38 9.60
C LEU A 81 5.34 -3.35 8.99
N THR A 82 4.17 -3.18 9.61
CA THR A 82 3.02 -2.49 9.00
C THR A 82 3.30 -1.04 8.63
N PRO A 83 3.91 -0.20 9.50
CA PRO A 83 4.25 1.17 9.10
C PRO A 83 5.24 1.21 7.92
N LEU A 84 6.15 0.25 7.83
CA LEU A 84 7.12 0.15 6.74
C LEU A 84 6.45 -0.32 5.43
N ALA A 85 5.61 -1.35 5.51
CA ALA A 85 4.80 -1.82 4.39
C ALA A 85 3.89 -0.69 3.87
N ALA A 86 3.22 0.01 4.77
CA ALA A 86 2.37 1.15 4.46
C ALA A 86 3.16 2.32 3.84
N LEU A 87 4.38 2.58 4.30
CA LEU A 87 5.25 3.59 3.70
C LEU A 87 5.63 3.24 2.26
N GLY A 88 5.96 1.97 1.99
CA GLY A 88 6.20 1.48 0.62
C GLY A 88 4.97 1.64 -0.28
N LEU A 89 3.78 1.30 0.23
CA LEU A 89 2.51 1.52 -0.46
C LEU A 89 2.24 3.01 -0.72
N ALA A 90 2.55 3.89 0.24
CA ALA A 90 2.40 5.34 0.09
C ALA A 90 3.27 5.87 -1.06
N PHE A 91 4.54 5.46 -1.14
CA PHE A 91 5.42 5.83 -2.25
C PHE A 91 4.90 5.32 -3.60
N ALA A 92 4.43 4.07 -3.66
CA ALA A 92 3.83 3.52 -4.88
C ALA A 92 2.61 4.35 -5.34
N MET A 93 1.75 4.76 -4.40
CA MET A 93 0.58 5.61 -4.71
C MET A 93 0.99 7.03 -5.11
N ILE A 94 2.04 7.63 -4.52
CA ILE A 94 2.57 8.93 -4.94
C ILE A 94 3.01 8.88 -6.41
N ILE A 95 3.75 7.83 -6.80
CA ILE A 95 4.18 7.65 -8.19
C ILE A 95 2.94 7.49 -9.10
N ALA A 96 1.99 6.63 -8.75
CA ALA A 96 0.76 6.46 -9.53
C ALA A 96 -0.03 7.77 -9.68
N LEU A 97 -0.20 8.54 -8.60
CA LEU A 97 -0.87 9.85 -8.63
C LEU A 97 -0.11 10.84 -9.51
N SER A 98 1.22 10.87 -9.44
CA SER A 98 2.03 11.74 -10.31
C SER A 98 1.83 11.42 -11.79
N LEU A 99 1.74 10.14 -12.14
CA LEU A 99 1.45 9.69 -13.50
C LEU A 99 0.03 10.07 -13.92
N HIS A 100 -0.98 9.88 -13.06
CA HIS A 100 -2.35 10.28 -13.36
C HIS A 100 -2.46 11.78 -13.63
N LEU A 101 -1.82 12.61 -12.80
CA LEU A 101 -1.81 14.07 -12.97
C LEU A 101 -1.07 14.49 -14.24
N ALA A 102 0.06 13.84 -14.56
CA ALA A 102 0.81 14.11 -15.78
C ALA A 102 0.03 13.78 -17.07
N HIS A 103 -0.83 12.77 -17.03
CA HIS A 103 -1.69 12.37 -18.15
C HIS A 103 -3.06 13.07 -18.16
N GLY A 104 -3.33 13.98 -17.21
CA GLY A 104 -4.60 14.71 -17.14
C GLY A 104 -5.79 13.82 -16.79
N ILE A 105 -5.57 12.71 -16.08
CA ILE A 105 -6.63 11.81 -15.62
C ILE A 105 -7.51 12.55 -14.59
N PRO A 106 -8.85 12.50 -14.69
CA PRO A 106 -9.74 13.21 -13.77
C PRO A 106 -9.77 12.57 -12.37
N PHE A 107 -10.17 13.35 -11.36
CA PHE A 107 -10.31 12.86 -9.99
C PHE A 107 -11.31 11.72 -9.89
N VAL A 108 -12.53 11.97 -10.37
CA VAL A 108 -13.63 11.01 -10.45
C VAL A 108 -14.18 11.06 -11.87
N LYS A 109 -14.66 9.93 -12.38
CA LYS A 109 -15.30 9.86 -13.68
C LYS A 109 -16.57 10.71 -13.73
N SER A 110 -16.87 11.29 -14.88
CA SER A 110 -18.05 12.13 -15.06
C SER A 110 -19.37 11.35 -14.95
N ALA A 111 -19.34 10.05 -15.24
CA ALA A 111 -20.45 9.13 -15.02
C ALA A 111 -19.92 7.77 -14.53
N PRO A 112 -20.70 6.98 -13.78
CA PRO A 112 -20.26 5.68 -13.25
C PRO A 112 -19.77 4.68 -14.32
N ASP A 113 -20.37 4.75 -15.50
CA ASP A 113 -20.14 3.89 -16.67
C ASP A 113 -19.25 4.56 -17.73
N ALA A 114 -18.73 5.76 -17.47
CA ALA A 114 -17.83 6.42 -18.39
C ALA A 114 -16.53 5.60 -18.61
N PRO A 115 -16.06 5.48 -19.87
CA PRO A 115 -14.79 4.82 -20.16
C PRO A 115 -13.60 5.63 -19.65
N GLY A 116 -12.48 4.95 -19.42
CA GLY A 116 -11.25 5.57 -18.92
C GLY A 116 -11.03 5.37 -17.41
N GLU A 117 -9.97 5.98 -16.90
CA GLU A 117 -9.50 5.84 -15.52
C GLU A 117 -9.83 7.08 -14.69
N SER A 118 -9.80 6.93 -13.37
CA SER A 118 -9.89 8.01 -12.39
C SER A 118 -8.89 7.76 -11.27
N TYR A 119 -8.35 8.83 -10.69
CA TYR A 119 -7.30 8.69 -9.66
C TYR A 119 -7.83 8.67 -8.22
N ASP A 120 -9.14 8.78 -8.00
CA ASP A 120 -9.82 8.67 -6.71
C ASP A 120 -9.41 7.42 -5.92
N THR A 121 -9.37 6.27 -6.57
CA THR A 121 -8.98 5.01 -5.91
C THR A 121 -7.53 5.04 -5.43
N SER A 122 -6.62 5.60 -6.24
CA SER A 122 -5.21 5.76 -5.87
C SER A 122 -5.05 6.74 -4.70
N LEU A 123 -5.84 7.81 -4.67
CA LEU A 123 -5.83 8.79 -3.58
C LEU A 123 -6.37 8.19 -2.27
N LEU A 124 -7.44 7.38 -2.35
CA LEU A 124 -7.96 6.65 -1.19
C LEU A 124 -6.93 5.66 -0.65
N TYR A 125 -6.24 4.92 -1.52
CA TYR A 125 -5.19 3.99 -1.11
C TYR A 125 -3.98 4.73 -0.51
N PHE A 126 -3.65 5.91 -1.00
CA PHE A 126 -2.65 6.77 -0.37
C PHE A 126 -3.06 7.18 1.04
N MET A 127 -4.31 7.60 1.26
CA MET A 127 -4.81 7.96 2.59
C MET A 127 -4.86 6.76 3.53
N LEU A 128 -5.22 5.57 3.05
CA LEU A 128 -5.14 4.33 3.83
C LEU A 128 -3.69 3.99 4.20
N ALA A 129 -2.74 4.20 3.29
CA ALA A 129 -1.32 4.01 3.58
C ALA A 129 -0.87 4.96 4.70
N LEU A 130 -1.21 6.25 4.62
CA LEU A 130 -0.92 7.22 5.68
C LEU A 130 -1.58 6.86 7.01
N LEU A 131 -2.81 6.36 6.98
CA LEU A 131 -3.49 5.86 8.17
C LEU A 131 -2.66 4.79 8.87
N PHE A 132 -2.12 3.81 8.15
CA PHE A 132 -1.29 2.75 8.75
C PHE A 132 0.13 3.19 9.11
N VAL A 133 0.69 4.19 8.44
CA VAL A 133 1.94 4.84 8.86
C VAL A 133 1.75 5.53 10.22
N CYS A 134 0.65 6.24 10.40
CA CYS A 134 0.40 7.06 11.60
C CYS A 134 -0.23 6.30 12.77
N LEU A 135 -1.16 5.38 12.50
CA LEU A 135 -1.89 4.63 13.53
C LEU A 135 -1.30 3.25 13.80
N GLY A 136 -0.47 2.75 12.88
CA GLY A 136 0.16 1.45 13.01
C GLY A 136 -0.79 0.27 12.83
N PRO A 137 -0.35 -0.92 13.25
CA PRO A 137 -1.02 -2.18 12.94
C PRO A 137 -2.22 -2.53 13.86
N GLY A 138 -2.30 -1.88 15.03
CA GLY A 138 -3.19 -2.28 16.12
C GLY A 138 -2.72 -3.55 16.86
N ALA A 139 -3.33 -3.85 18.01
CA ALA A 139 -2.93 -4.96 18.88
C ALA A 139 -3.19 -6.37 18.29
N LEU A 140 -4.04 -6.49 17.27
CA LEU A 140 -4.36 -7.76 16.61
C LEU A 140 -3.44 -8.01 15.38
N SER A 141 -2.13 -7.92 15.57
CA SER A 141 -1.13 -7.96 14.49
C SER A 141 0.10 -8.78 14.86
N LEU A 142 0.85 -9.24 13.85
CA LEU A 142 2.15 -9.87 14.08
C LEU A 142 3.15 -8.89 14.70
N ASP A 143 3.08 -7.61 14.34
CA ASP A 143 3.87 -6.55 14.96
C ASP A 143 3.65 -6.46 16.47
N PHE A 144 2.40 -6.57 16.94
CA PHE A 144 2.13 -6.59 18.37
C PHE A 144 2.68 -7.85 19.04
N LEU A 145 2.57 -9.01 18.38
CA LEU A 145 3.11 -10.27 18.91
C LEU A 145 4.63 -10.23 19.07
N ILE A 146 5.34 -9.56 18.14
CA ILE A 146 6.81 -9.50 18.12
C ILE A 146 7.34 -8.32 18.97
N PHE A 147 6.75 -7.13 18.83
CA PHE A 147 7.27 -5.88 19.40
C PHE A 147 6.45 -5.35 20.60
N GLY A 148 5.26 -5.89 20.88
CA GLY A 148 4.37 -5.38 21.93
C GLY A 148 4.86 -5.58 23.37
N ARG A 149 6.03 -6.22 23.56
CA ARG A 149 6.66 -6.47 24.88
C ARG A 149 8.03 -5.79 25.04
N LEU A 150 8.46 -4.98 24.06
CA LEU A 150 9.73 -4.23 24.09
C LEU A 150 9.61 -2.91 24.87
#